data_AF-A0A7S2JDB7-F1
#
_entry.id   AF-A0A7S2JDB7-F1
#
_cell.length_a   1.000
_cell.length_b   1.000
_cell.length_c   1.000
_cell.angle_alpha   90.00
_cell.angle_beta   90.00
_cell.angle_gamma   90.00
#
_symmetry.space_group_name_H-M   'P 1'
#
loop_
_entity.id
_entity.type
_entity.pdbx_description
1 polymer ?
#
loop_
_entity_poly.entity_id
_entity_poly.type
_entity_poly.pdbx_seq_one_letter_code
_entity_poly.pdbx_strand_id
1 'polypeptide(L)'
;MGAVEAAGAVEAAEIACAVICAVAGLPSPPSTPPPLPCTWSSEAHATAVAHPPIHPSIYPSIHSSSASGSLHPAEAEDWEVLREAQPLAARLTCGWACATLLTVHVGMLEKRRQYGAAVDLLELLLSSPYLPRRRGQWWSRLVIDRDHLGGNQKARPSLLLDALSDAHATAADLLDLSRRAHKLTASMSHAQIQSLPCLPTEPPTVTVGARALRRGGGGRVLYVPLSDEGGAAACHVETLVLEEYAACGSWRGMHAETGVHSALFALLMWPVLFGEGPREAFTSRFQQAPHDLHLDGGEFASARKQPLAGRLAELRAMPGAQIAAEVLISHTEHRGTRCVGISWGR
;
A
#
# COMPACT_ATOMS: atom_id res chain seq x y z
N MET A 1 14.04 -11.95 9.78
CA MET A 1 12.65 -11.45 9.58
C MET A 1 12.13 -11.69 8.17
N GLY A 2 12.88 -11.41 7.09
CA GLY A 2 12.37 -11.56 5.70
C GLY A 2 11.94 -12.97 5.25
N ALA A 3 12.51 -14.05 5.81
CA ALA A 3 12.08 -15.42 5.47
C ALA A 3 10.70 -15.78 6.05
N VAL A 4 10.29 -15.15 7.17
CA VAL A 4 9.00 -15.41 7.82
C VAL A 4 7.87 -14.67 7.11
N GLU A 5 8.13 -13.45 6.61
CA GLU A 5 7.16 -12.70 5.80
C GLU A 5 6.93 -13.32 4.42
N ALA A 6 7.99 -13.84 3.78
CA ALA A 6 7.87 -14.53 2.49
C ALA A 6 7.07 -15.84 2.62
N ALA A 7 7.30 -16.63 3.67
CA ALA A 7 6.55 -17.86 3.94
C ALA A 7 5.05 -17.57 4.19
N GLY A 8 4.73 -16.52 4.96
CA GLY A 8 3.35 -16.12 5.24
C GLY A 8 2.59 -15.60 4.00
N ALA A 9 3.29 -14.98 3.04
CA ALA A 9 2.68 -14.52 1.79
C ALA A 9 2.33 -15.69 0.85
N VAL A 10 3.18 -16.72 0.80
CA VAL A 10 2.92 -17.95 0.02
C VAL A 10 1.72 -18.69 0.60
N GLU A 11 1.67 -18.86 1.93
CA GLU A 11 0.55 -19.51 2.62
C GLU A 11 -0.78 -18.78 2.39
N ALA A 12 -0.79 -17.44 2.42
CA ALA A 12 -1.98 -16.63 2.15
C ALA A 12 -2.46 -16.73 0.69
N ALA A 13 -1.53 -16.80 -0.27
CA ALA A 13 -1.85 -16.98 -1.68
C ALA A 13 -2.40 -18.39 -1.97
N GLU A 14 -1.84 -19.42 -1.33
CA GLU A 14 -2.34 -20.80 -1.41
C GLU A 14 -3.75 -20.93 -0.82
N ILE A 15 -4.01 -20.29 0.33
CA ILE A 15 -5.35 -20.25 0.94
C ILE A 15 -6.33 -19.53 0.01
N ALA A 16 -5.97 -18.36 -0.52
CA ALA A 16 -6.84 -17.62 -1.45
C ALA A 16 -7.13 -18.44 -2.72
N CYS A 17 -6.12 -19.12 -3.27
CA CYS A 17 -6.25 -19.97 -4.44
C CYS A 17 -7.15 -21.19 -4.16
N ALA A 18 -6.96 -21.87 -3.02
CA ALA A 18 -7.79 -22.99 -2.61
C ALA A 18 -9.26 -22.59 -2.44
N VAL A 19 -9.52 -21.41 -1.84
CA VAL A 19 -10.87 -20.85 -1.73
C VAL A 19 -11.48 -20.58 -3.10
N ILE A 20 -10.75 -19.90 -3.99
CA ILE A 20 -11.24 -19.59 -5.35
C ILE A 20 -11.57 -20.88 -6.10
N CYS A 21 -10.70 -21.89 -6.06
CA CYS A 21 -10.93 -23.16 -6.75
C CYS A 21 -12.16 -23.89 -6.22
N ALA A 22 -12.30 -24.00 -4.91
CA ALA A 22 -13.44 -24.69 -4.32
C ALA A 22 -14.77 -23.95 -4.52
N VAL A 23 -14.80 -22.62 -4.46
CA VAL A 23 -16.00 -21.82 -4.77
C VAL A 23 -16.38 -21.95 -6.26
N ALA A 24 -15.40 -22.04 -7.15
CA ALA A 24 -15.63 -22.20 -8.59
C ALA A 24 -15.94 -23.64 -9.04
N GLY A 25 -16.02 -24.60 -8.11
CA GLY A 25 -16.20 -26.02 -8.42
C GLY A 25 -15.04 -26.61 -9.25
N LEU A 26 -13.85 -26.03 -9.12
CA LEU A 26 -12.64 -26.42 -9.83
C LEU A 26 -11.86 -27.47 -9.03
N PRO A 27 -11.20 -28.44 -9.69
CA PRO A 27 -10.21 -29.27 -9.02
C PRO A 27 -9.08 -28.39 -8.45
N SER A 28 -8.50 -28.82 -7.32
CA SER A 28 -7.32 -28.17 -6.72
C SER A 28 -6.24 -27.93 -7.78
N PRO A 29 -5.56 -26.77 -7.78
CA PRO A 29 -4.53 -26.51 -8.77
C PRO A 29 -3.40 -27.56 -8.65
N PRO A 30 -2.79 -28.00 -9.76
CA PRO A 30 -1.65 -28.89 -9.70
C PRO A 30 -0.52 -28.24 -8.89
N SER A 31 0.27 -29.06 -8.17
CA SER A 31 1.41 -28.62 -7.36
C SER A 31 2.52 -27.91 -8.15
N THR A 32 2.42 -27.91 -9.47
CA THR A 32 3.29 -27.20 -10.40
C THR A 32 2.45 -26.20 -11.18
N PRO A 33 2.82 -24.90 -11.21
CA PRO A 33 2.16 -23.94 -12.07
C PRO A 33 2.29 -24.44 -13.52
N PRO A 34 1.23 -24.34 -14.35
CA PRO A 34 1.32 -24.78 -15.73
C PRO A 34 2.42 -23.98 -16.44
N PRO A 35 3.08 -24.59 -17.45
CA PRO A 35 4.21 -23.98 -18.11
C PRO A 35 3.82 -22.62 -18.68
N LEU A 36 4.70 -21.65 -18.46
CA LEU A 36 4.64 -20.35 -19.10
C LEU A 36 4.72 -20.55 -20.63
N PRO A 37 3.87 -19.87 -21.43
CA PRO A 37 3.72 -20.14 -22.87
C PRO A 37 5.01 -19.89 -23.67
N CYS A 38 5.18 -20.69 -24.72
CA CYS A 38 6.44 -20.95 -25.41
C CYS A 38 6.87 -19.92 -26.48
N THR A 39 6.38 -18.69 -26.47
CA THR A 39 6.75 -17.67 -27.49
C THR A 39 7.16 -16.35 -26.85
N TRP A 40 8.07 -16.39 -25.89
CA TRP A 40 8.52 -15.20 -25.18
C TRP A 40 9.99 -14.92 -25.45
N SER A 41 10.23 -13.96 -26.35
CA SER A 41 11.58 -13.43 -26.62
C SER A 41 11.91 -12.31 -25.63
N SER A 42 13.05 -12.44 -24.95
CA SER A 42 13.61 -11.41 -24.09
C SER A 42 14.32 -10.33 -24.91
N GLU A 43 13.59 -9.39 -25.51
CA GLU A 43 14.22 -8.18 -26.07
C GLU A 43 13.42 -6.92 -25.70
N ALA A 44 14.10 -6.01 -25.01
CA ALA A 44 13.58 -4.73 -24.56
C ALA A 44 14.20 -3.60 -25.39
N HIS A 45 13.37 -2.74 -25.98
CA HIS A 45 13.79 -1.43 -26.45
C HIS A 45 12.82 -0.36 -25.95
N ALA A 46 13.34 0.55 -25.12
CA ALA A 46 12.66 1.77 -24.70
C ALA A 46 13.25 2.97 -25.46
N THR A 47 12.40 3.78 -26.08
CA THR A 47 12.79 5.09 -26.63
C THR A 47 12.01 6.18 -25.92
N ALA A 48 12.75 7.12 -25.30
CA ALA A 48 12.21 8.28 -24.63
C ALA A 48 11.98 9.44 -25.62
N VAL A 49 10.87 10.17 -25.46
CA VAL A 49 10.64 11.44 -26.17
C VAL A 49 10.27 12.52 -25.15
N ALA A 50 10.96 13.67 -25.27
CA ALA A 50 10.87 14.83 -24.39
C ALA A 50 9.58 15.65 -24.59
N HIS A 51 9.15 16.35 -23.54
CA HIS A 51 8.02 17.30 -23.58
C HIS A 51 8.48 18.77 -23.50
N PRO A 52 7.76 19.71 -24.15
CA PRO A 52 8.13 21.13 -24.23
C PRO A 52 7.71 21.94 -22.98
N PRO A 53 8.25 23.17 -22.80
CA PRO A 53 8.04 23.97 -21.60
C PRO A 53 6.74 24.78 -21.65
N ILE A 54 6.16 25.07 -20.49
CA ILE A 54 4.99 25.96 -20.36
C ILE A 54 5.32 27.10 -19.38
N HIS A 55 5.08 28.33 -19.85
CA HIS A 55 5.31 29.63 -19.20
C HIS A 55 4.23 29.98 -18.13
N PRO A 56 4.39 31.08 -17.35
CA PRO A 56 4.06 31.11 -15.92
C PRO A 56 2.87 31.99 -15.55
N SER A 57 2.54 31.93 -14.25
CA SER A 57 1.73 32.89 -13.48
C SER A 57 0.22 32.77 -13.74
N ILE A 58 -0.66 32.84 -12.75
CA ILE A 58 -0.98 34.05 -11.97
C ILE A 58 -1.66 33.57 -10.68
N TYR A 59 -1.12 33.85 -9.50
CA TYR A 59 -1.88 34.14 -8.27
C TYR A 59 -0.95 34.74 -7.19
N PRO A 60 -1.44 35.66 -6.35
CA PRO A 60 -0.62 36.60 -5.59
C PRO A 60 0.08 35.96 -4.40
N SER A 61 1.29 36.45 -4.15
CA SER A 61 2.18 36.12 -3.04
C SER A 61 1.51 36.36 -1.70
N ILE A 62 1.38 35.31 -0.88
CA ILE A 62 1.08 35.45 0.54
C ILE A 62 2.42 35.61 1.26
N HIS A 63 2.59 36.74 1.91
CA HIS A 63 3.79 37.11 2.63
C HIS A 63 4.16 36.10 3.72
N SER A 64 5.47 35.87 3.80
CA SER A 64 6.17 35.07 4.79
C SER A 64 5.86 35.51 6.22
N SER A 65 5.35 34.60 7.02
CA SER A 65 5.49 34.60 8.47
C SER A 65 6.19 33.29 8.82
N SER A 66 7.47 33.38 9.18
CA SER A 66 8.27 32.26 9.66
C SER A 66 7.66 31.72 10.95
N ALA A 67 6.87 30.66 10.86
CA ALA A 67 6.46 29.87 12.01
C ALA A 67 7.49 28.77 12.23
N SER A 68 8.67 29.13 12.74
CA SER A 68 9.55 28.18 13.42
C SER A 68 8.96 27.90 14.81
N GLY A 69 7.87 27.14 14.85
CA GLY A 69 7.24 26.73 16.09
C GLY A 69 7.31 25.22 16.20
N SER A 70 8.34 24.71 16.88
CA SER A 70 8.28 23.35 17.41
C SER A 70 7.04 23.26 18.33
N LEU A 71 6.31 22.16 18.26
CA LEU A 71 5.23 21.90 19.22
C LEU A 71 5.78 22.00 20.65
N HIS A 72 5.00 22.59 21.56
CA HIS A 72 5.40 22.68 22.95
C HIS A 72 5.50 21.25 23.53
N PRO A 73 6.60 20.84 24.18
CA PRO A 73 6.82 19.46 24.63
C PRO A 73 5.67 18.90 25.47
N ALA A 74 5.05 19.72 26.32
CA ALA A 74 3.89 19.31 27.14
C ALA A 74 2.67 18.88 26.31
N GLU A 75 2.39 19.51 25.16
CA GLU A 75 1.25 19.13 24.31
C GLU A 75 1.48 17.80 23.60
N ALA A 76 2.74 17.48 23.29
CA ALA A 76 3.11 16.19 22.70
C ALA A 76 3.00 15.07 23.73
N GLU A 77 3.48 15.30 24.95
CA GLU A 77 3.37 14.37 26.08
C GLU A 77 1.89 14.10 26.43
N ASP A 78 1.06 15.14 26.50
CA ASP A 78 -0.39 15.00 26.73
C ASP A 78 -1.09 14.17 25.64
N TRP A 79 -0.67 14.35 24.37
CA TRP A 79 -1.23 13.55 23.28
C TRP A 79 -0.80 12.09 23.33
N GLU A 80 0.45 11.79 23.67
CA GLU A 80 0.93 10.42 23.81
C GLU A 80 0.21 9.68 24.92
N VAL A 81 0.00 10.34 26.06
CA VAL A 81 -0.82 9.83 27.17
C VAL A 81 -2.26 9.58 26.72
N LEU A 82 -2.86 10.53 25.98
CA LEU A 82 -4.21 10.35 25.43
C LEU A 82 -4.27 9.20 24.42
N ARG A 83 -3.25 9.02 23.57
CA ARG A 83 -3.18 7.92 22.61
C ARG A 83 -3.12 6.58 23.34
N GLU A 84 -2.32 6.46 24.38
CA GLU A 84 -2.20 5.21 25.13
C GLU A 84 -3.49 4.88 25.89
N ALA A 85 -4.12 5.87 26.52
CA ALA A 85 -5.35 5.67 27.28
C ALA A 85 -6.60 5.51 26.40
N GLN A 86 -6.69 6.29 25.32
CA GLN A 86 -7.86 6.39 24.44
C GLN A 86 -7.46 6.60 22.95
N PRO A 87 -6.96 5.55 22.27
CA PRO A 87 -6.42 5.65 20.91
C PRO A 87 -7.38 6.27 19.88
N LEU A 88 -8.67 5.98 20.00
CA LEU A 88 -9.71 6.52 19.12
C LEU A 88 -9.91 8.03 19.32
N ALA A 89 -9.93 8.49 20.58
CA ALA A 89 -10.09 9.90 20.90
C ALA A 89 -8.87 10.71 20.44
N ALA A 90 -7.67 10.14 20.54
CA ALA A 90 -6.43 10.79 20.11
C ALA A 90 -6.42 11.22 18.63
N ARG A 91 -7.16 10.52 17.75
CA ARG A 91 -7.31 10.86 16.33
C ARG A 91 -8.31 11.98 16.05
N LEU A 92 -9.17 12.29 17.02
CA LEU A 92 -10.18 13.34 16.92
C LEU A 92 -9.67 14.68 17.48
N THR A 93 -8.38 14.77 17.78
CA THR A 93 -7.74 15.99 18.27
C THR A 93 -7.47 16.99 17.14
N CYS A 94 -7.42 18.28 17.48
CA CYS A 94 -7.09 19.34 16.54
C CYS A 94 -5.69 19.17 15.94
N GLY A 95 -4.72 18.70 16.71
CA GLY A 95 -3.36 18.43 16.23
C GLY A 95 -3.32 17.37 15.12
N TRP A 96 -4.08 16.28 15.26
CA TRP A 96 -4.22 15.27 14.21
C TRP A 96 -4.86 15.84 12.93
N ALA A 97 -5.90 16.65 13.08
CA ALA A 97 -6.56 17.33 11.96
C ALA A 97 -5.60 18.31 11.25
N CYS A 98 -4.87 19.13 12.01
CA CYS A 98 -3.87 20.06 11.49
C CYS A 98 -2.76 19.31 10.74
N ALA A 99 -2.20 18.25 11.31
CA ALA A 99 -1.17 17.44 10.65
C ALA A 99 -1.68 16.80 9.35
N THR A 100 -2.96 16.41 9.30
CA THR A 100 -3.60 15.88 8.10
C THR A 100 -3.68 16.95 7.01
N LEU A 101 -4.11 18.17 7.37
CA LEU A 101 -4.17 19.30 6.45
C LEU A 101 -2.79 19.71 5.94
N LEU A 102 -1.79 19.77 6.82
CA LEU A 102 -0.42 20.09 6.45
C LEU A 102 0.19 19.05 5.50
N THR A 103 -0.12 17.76 5.71
CA THR A 103 0.29 16.69 4.78
C THR A 103 -0.26 16.92 3.37
N VAL A 104 -1.53 17.33 3.24
CA VAL A 104 -2.11 17.69 1.94
C VAL A 104 -1.45 18.96 1.39
N HIS A 105 -1.16 19.93 2.25
CA HIS A 105 -0.56 21.19 1.87
C HIS A 105 0.85 21.02 1.30
N VAL A 106 1.67 20.12 1.85
CA VAL A 106 2.97 19.74 1.27
C VAL A 106 2.83 19.38 -0.21
N GLY A 107 1.87 18.51 -0.57
CA GLY A 107 1.63 18.15 -1.98
C GLY A 107 1.16 19.33 -2.85
N MET A 108 0.56 20.37 -2.28
CA MET A 108 0.22 21.60 -3.01
C MET A 108 1.45 22.48 -3.25
N LEU A 109 2.34 22.59 -2.27
CA LEU A 109 3.60 23.34 -2.38
C LEU A 109 4.52 22.72 -3.43
N GLU A 110 4.64 21.39 -3.42
CA GLU A 110 5.42 20.62 -4.41
C GLU A 110 4.92 20.85 -5.84
N LYS A 111 3.60 20.84 -6.06
CA LYS A 111 2.98 21.16 -7.38
C LYS A 111 3.29 22.58 -7.83
N ARG A 112 3.46 23.51 -6.89
CA ARG A 112 3.86 24.90 -7.15
C ARG A 112 5.38 25.09 -7.20
N ARG A 113 6.16 23.99 -7.10
CA ARG A 113 7.64 23.99 -7.05
C ARG A 113 8.22 24.78 -5.87
N GLN A 114 7.44 24.96 -4.81
CA GLN A 114 7.85 25.64 -3.57
C GLN A 114 8.50 24.63 -2.61
N TYR A 115 9.59 23.99 -3.06
CA TYR A 115 10.22 22.88 -2.32
C TYR A 115 10.80 23.31 -0.97
N GLY A 116 11.25 24.57 -0.82
CA GLY A 116 11.75 25.09 0.46
C GLY A 116 10.69 25.03 1.55
N ALA A 117 9.52 25.61 1.28
CA ALA A 117 8.39 25.58 2.20
C ALA A 117 7.86 24.15 2.43
N ALA A 118 7.91 23.28 1.42
CA ALA A 118 7.54 21.87 1.58
C ALA A 118 8.48 21.14 2.56
N VAL A 119 9.79 21.37 2.45
CA VAL A 119 10.81 20.85 3.37
C VAL A 119 10.54 21.33 4.80
N ASP A 120 10.32 22.63 5.00
CA ASP A 120 10.05 23.18 6.35
C ASP A 120 8.84 22.50 7.00
N LEU A 121 7.77 22.28 6.24
CA LEU A 121 6.57 21.59 6.74
C LEU A 121 6.79 20.10 6.98
N LEU A 122 7.56 19.43 6.14
CA LEU A 122 7.90 18.02 6.33
C LEU A 122 8.73 17.82 7.59
N GLU A 123 9.68 18.70 7.88
CA GLU A 123 10.46 18.68 9.12
C GLU A 123 9.59 18.95 10.35
N LEU A 124 8.67 19.92 10.25
CA LEU A 124 7.68 20.16 11.30
C LEU A 124 6.81 18.93 11.55
N LEU A 125 6.31 18.28 10.50
CA LEU A 125 5.50 17.06 10.60
C LEU A 125 6.29 15.91 11.23
N LEU A 126 7.55 15.72 10.83
CA LEU A 126 8.46 14.71 11.40
C LEU A 126 8.85 15.01 12.85
N SER A 127 8.78 16.26 13.30
CA SER A 127 8.94 16.63 14.71
C SER A 127 7.68 16.42 15.55
N SER A 128 6.54 16.15 14.91
CA SER A 128 5.24 16.01 15.58
C SER A 128 4.91 14.55 15.91
N PRO A 129 4.10 14.30 16.96
CA PRO A 129 3.69 12.95 17.34
C PRO A 129 2.51 12.42 16.49
N TYR A 130 1.92 13.27 15.65
CA TYR A 130 0.71 12.96 14.89
C TYR A 130 1.00 12.11 13.64
N LEU A 131 -0.01 11.34 13.20
CA LEU A 131 0.03 10.55 11.95
C LEU A 131 1.28 9.66 11.79
N PRO A 132 1.61 8.78 12.75
CA PRO A 132 2.83 7.97 12.71
C PRO A 132 3.00 7.19 11.40
N ARG A 133 1.93 6.63 10.81
CA ARG A 133 2.00 5.90 9.53
C ARG A 133 2.36 6.75 8.31
N ARG A 134 2.32 8.07 8.42
CA ARG A 134 2.71 8.98 7.34
C ARG A 134 4.21 9.31 7.39
N ARG A 135 4.92 8.95 8.46
CA ARG A 135 6.32 9.34 8.65
C ARG A 135 7.24 8.80 7.56
N GLY A 136 7.08 7.54 7.17
CA GLY A 136 7.84 6.98 6.04
C GLY A 136 7.57 7.71 4.72
N GLN A 137 6.30 8.05 4.44
CA GLN A 137 5.93 8.90 3.31
C GLN A 137 6.60 10.28 3.39
N TRP A 138 6.55 10.94 4.55
CA TRP A 138 7.16 12.25 4.76
C TRP A 138 8.68 12.21 4.58
N TRP A 139 9.36 11.19 5.10
CA TRP A 139 10.78 10.97 4.85
C TRP A 139 11.10 10.83 3.36
N SER A 140 10.32 10.00 2.64
CA SER A 140 10.50 9.81 1.20
C SER A 140 10.31 11.14 0.44
N ARG A 141 9.31 11.94 0.81
CA ARG A 141 9.11 13.29 0.24
C ARG A 141 10.24 14.25 0.61
N LEU A 142 10.70 14.26 1.86
CA LEU A 142 11.78 15.14 2.32
C LEU A 142 13.08 14.89 1.56
N VAL A 143 13.42 13.61 1.33
CA VAL A 143 14.59 13.24 0.51
C VAL A 143 14.45 13.79 -0.92
N ILE A 144 13.27 13.66 -1.53
CA ILE A 144 13.02 14.14 -2.90
C ILE A 144 13.06 15.67 -2.98
N ASP A 145 12.43 16.36 -2.03
CA ASP A 145 12.33 17.82 -2.07
C ASP A 145 13.67 18.48 -1.74
N ARG A 146 14.49 17.86 -0.88
CA ARG A 146 15.89 18.28 -0.67
C ARG A 146 16.73 18.15 -1.94
N ASP A 147 16.51 17.12 -2.76
CA ASP A 147 17.18 17.02 -4.08
C ASP A 147 16.77 18.16 -5.01
N HIS A 148 15.49 18.53 -5.03
CA HIS A 148 15.00 19.64 -5.87
C HIS A 148 15.63 20.99 -5.52
N LEU A 149 16.03 21.19 -4.26
CA LEU A 149 16.70 22.41 -3.79
C LEU A 149 18.21 22.42 -4.09
N GLY A 150 18.75 21.41 -4.78
CA GLY A 150 20.18 21.26 -4.95
C GLY A 150 20.88 20.93 -3.62
N GLY A 151 20.18 20.24 -2.72
CA GLY A 151 20.68 19.87 -1.41
C GLY A 151 22.04 19.17 -1.48
N ASN A 152 22.83 19.33 -0.41
CA ASN A 152 24.18 18.76 -0.32
C ASN A 152 24.10 17.24 -0.53
N GLN A 153 24.52 16.77 -1.71
CA GLN A 153 24.48 15.35 -2.07
C GLN A 153 25.29 14.49 -1.09
N LYS A 154 26.23 15.07 -0.35
CA LYS A 154 26.99 14.39 0.72
C LYS A 154 26.17 14.16 2.00
N ALA A 155 25.13 14.95 2.25
CA ALA A 155 24.23 14.82 3.40
C ALA A 155 23.02 13.91 3.12
N ARG A 156 22.83 13.50 1.87
CA ARG A 156 21.72 12.64 1.47
C ARG A 156 21.79 11.23 2.05
N PRO A 157 22.97 10.57 2.10
CA PRO A 157 23.04 9.25 2.72
C PRO A 157 22.71 9.25 4.21
N SER A 158 23.15 10.26 4.97
CA SER A 158 22.77 10.37 6.39
C SER A 158 21.27 10.56 6.56
N LEU A 159 20.64 11.42 5.76
CA LEU A 159 19.19 11.62 5.81
C LEU A 159 18.40 10.33 5.55
N LEU A 160 18.86 9.49 4.62
CA LEU A 160 18.25 8.18 4.36
C LEU A 160 18.46 7.19 5.49
N LEU A 161 19.62 7.21 6.16
CA LEU A 161 19.87 6.37 7.34
C LEU A 161 18.98 6.78 8.53
N ASP A 162 18.78 8.07 8.72
CA ASP A 162 17.85 8.60 9.73
C ASP A 162 16.42 8.12 9.43
N ALA A 163 15.99 8.24 8.17
CA ALA A 163 14.69 7.77 7.72
C ALA A 163 14.50 6.25 7.89
N LEU A 164 15.54 5.45 7.63
CA LEU A 164 15.54 4.00 7.83
C LEU A 164 15.52 3.60 9.31
N SER A 165 15.91 4.51 10.20
CA SER A 165 15.91 4.31 11.65
C SER A 165 14.58 4.73 12.31
N ASP A 166 13.64 5.31 11.56
CA ASP A 166 12.36 5.77 12.10
C ASP A 166 11.45 4.58 12.43
N ALA A 167 11.10 4.45 13.72
CA ALA A 167 10.31 3.34 14.25
C ALA A 167 8.88 3.25 13.67
N HIS A 168 8.38 4.30 13.03
CA HIS A 168 7.04 4.36 12.46
C HIS A 168 7.00 4.23 10.94
N ALA A 169 8.15 4.11 10.27
CA ALA A 169 8.20 3.81 8.85
C ALA A 169 7.60 2.41 8.58
N THR A 170 6.66 2.32 7.65
CA THR A 170 6.05 1.03 7.30
C THR A 170 7.03 0.16 6.51
N ALA A 171 6.79 -1.15 6.43
CA ALA A 171 7.62 -2.04 5.61
C ALA A 171 7.72 -1.59 4.14
N ALA A 172 6.64 -1.02 3.58
CA ALA A 172 6.64 -0.46 2.23
C ALA A 172 7.52 0.79 2.12
N ASP A 173 7.45 1.68 3.12
CA ASP A 173 8.29 2.87 3.16
C ASP A 173 9.78 2.50 3.30
N LEU A 174 10.08 1.57 4.22
CA LEU A 174 11.44 1.08 4.44
C LEU A 174 12.01 0.44 3.17
N LEU A 175 11.20 -0.27 2.39
CA LEU A 175 11.62 -0.83 1.11
C LEU A 175 11.94 0.27 0.08
N ASP A 176 11.09 1.29 -0.06
CA ASP A 176 11.35 2.43 -0.97
C ASP A 176 12.62 3.20 -0.55
N LEU A 177 12.75 3.50 0.75
CA LEU A 177 13.91 4.18 1.32
C LEU A 177 15.20 3.35 1.15
N SER A 178 15.13 2.04 1.37
CA SER A 178 16.27 1.13 1.17
C SER A 178 16.69 1.10 -0.29
N ARG A 179 15.75 1.03 -1.24
CA ARG A 179 16.05 1.10 -2.68
C ARG A 179 16.76 2.39 -3.06
N ARG A 180 16.39 3.53 -2.45
CA ARG A 180 17.05 4.82 -2.65
C ARG A 180 18.45 4.84 -2.04
N ALA A 181 18.62 4.30 -0.83
CA ALA A 181 19.92 4.22 -0.17
C ALA A 181 20.92 3.34 -0.95
N HIS A 182 20.47 2.20 -1.49
CA HIS A 182 21.31 1.32 -2.31
C HIS A 182 21.85 2.00 -3.58
N LYS A 183 21.09 2.94 -4.17
CA LYS A 183 21.55 3.75 -5.31
C LYS A 183 22.67 4.74 -4.96
N LEU A 184 22.90 5.01 -3.67
CA LEU A 184 23.88 5.98 -3.19
C LEU A 184 25.08 5.33 -2.49
N THR A 185 25.20 4.00 -2.54
CA THR A 185 26.28 3.24 -1.89
C THR A 185 27.69 3.74 -2.25
N ALA A 186 27.89 4.24 -3.47
CA ALA A 186 29.16 4.84 -3.89
C ALA A 186 29.57 6.09 -3.07
N SER A 187 28.63 6.75 -2.41
CA SER A 187 28.84 7.93 -1.56
C SER A 187 28.79 7.61 -0.05
N MET A 188 28.73 6.33 0.31
CA MET A 188 28.58 5.85 1.69
C MET A 188 29.86 5.19 2.19
N SER A 189 30.07 5.20 3.51
CA SER A 189 31.13 4.42 4.13
C SER A 189 30.78 2.93 4.15
N HIS A 190 31.79 2.06 4.27
CA HIS A 190 31.57 0.62 4.34
C HIS A 190 30.62 0.21 5.48
N ALA A 191 30.74 0.84 6.65
CA ALA A 191 29.86 0.58 7.80
C ALA A 191 28.40 0.96 7.50
N GLN A 192 28.17 2.08 6.81
CA GLN A 192 26.82 2.50 6.43
C GLN A 192 26.18 1.54 5.41
N ILE A 193 26.96 1.02 4.46
CA ILE A 193 26.47 0.04 3.49
C ILE A 193 26.08 -1.26 4.20
N GLN A 194 26.88 -1.71 5.17
CA GLN A 194 26.59 -2.91 5.96
C GLN A 194 25.33 -2.78 6.82
N SER A 195 24.96 -1.56 7.25
CA SER A 195 23.73 -1.32 8.00
C SER A 195 22.46 -1.25 7.15
N LEU A 196 22.57 -1.21 5.81
CA LEU A 196 21.39 -1.10 4.96
C LEU A 196 20.54 -2.37 5.00
N PRO A 197 19.20 -2.25 5.06
CA PRO A 197 18.33 -3.40 4.88
C PRO A 197 18.56 -4.06 3.52
N CYS A 198 18.54 -5.39 3.51
CA CYS A 198 18.65 -6.17 2.28
C CYS A 198 17.38 -5.96 1.43
N LEU A 199 17.57 -5.79 0.12
CA LEU A 199 16.45 -5.71 -0.81
C LEU A 199 15.90 -7.11 -1.11
N PRO A 200 14.57 -7.26 -1.18
CA PRO A 200 13.97 -8.50 -1.63
C PRO A 200 14.32 -8.75 -3.10
N THR A 201 14.36 -10.03 -3.48
CA THR A 201 14.48 -10.44 -4.89
C THR A 201 13.28 -9.92 -5.68
N GLU A 202 13.52 -9.26 -6.81
CA GLU A 202 12.45 -8.84 -7.70
C GLU A 202 11.72 -10.07 -8.28
N PRO A 203 10.38 -10.07 -8.36
CA PRO A 203 9.63 -11.19 -8.89
C PRO A 203 9.88 -11.37 -10.39
N PRO A 204 9.68 -12.58 -10.93
CA PRO A 204 9.77 -12.82 -12.36
C PRO A 204 8.79 -11.90 -13.11
N THR A 205 9.30 -11.22 -14.14
CA THR A 205 8.50 -10.31 -14.98
C THR A 205 8.17 -10.98 -16.30
N VAL A 206 6.91 -10.88 -16.71
CA VAL A 206 6.41 -11.36 -18.01
C VAL A 206 5.99 -10.15 -18.83
N THR A 207 6.35 -10.12 -20.11
CA THR A 207 6.01 -9.04 -21.03
C THR A 207 4.93 -9.50 -22.00
N VAL A 208 3.82 -8.77 -22.06
CA VAL A 208 2.72 -8.99 -23.00
C VAL A 208 2.74 -7.87 -24.05
N GLY A 209 2.78 -8.25 -25.33
CA GLY A 209 2.79 -7.31 -26.45
C GLY A 209 1.38 -6.86 -26.82
N ALA A 210 1.16 -5.55 -26.93
CA ALA A 210 -0.10 -4.97 -27.41
C ALA A 210 0.11 -3.63 -28.10
N ARG A 211 -0.81 -3.27 -29.01
CA ARG A 211 -0.82 -1.95 -29.66
C ARG A 211 -1.57 -0.95 -28.78
N ALA A 212 -0.86 0.09 -28.33
CA ALA A 212 -1.46 1.17 -27.54
C ALA A 212 -2.26 2.15 -28.42
N LEU A 213 -3.52 2.38 -28.05
CA LEU A 213 -4.38 3.42 -28.59
C LEU A 213 -4.33 4.65 -27.68
N ARG A 214 -3.52 5.63 -28.07
CA ARG A 214 -3.49 6.94 -27.39
C ARG A 214 -4.64 7.79 -27.90
N ARG A 215 -5.67 8.00 -27.07
CA ARG A 215 -6.61 9.11 -27.26
C ARG A 215 -5.91 10.40 -26.86
N GLY A 216 -6.05 11.47 -27.63
CA GLY A 216 -5.57 12.79 -27.24
C GLY A 216 -6.22 13.22 -25.92
N GLY A 217 -5.41 13.54 -24.91
CA GLY A 217 -5.85 13.86 -23.54
C GLY A 217 -5.38 12.84 -22.50
N GLY A 218 -5.20 13.27 -21.24
CA GLY A 218 -4.63 12.48 -20.14
C GLY A 218 -5.50 11.33 -19.61
N GLY A 219 -6.26 10.65 -20.47
CA GLY A 219 -7.07 9.49 -20.12
C GLY A 219 -6.25 8.19 -20.02
N ARG A 220 -6.83 7.14 -19.43
CA ARG A 220 -6.23 5.81 -19.39
C ARG A 220 -5.99 5.29 -20.82
N VAL A 221 -4.81 4.73 -21.05
CA VAL A 221 -4.44 4.13 -22.33
C VAL A 221 -5.26 2.86 -22.56
N LEU A 222 -5.78 2.70 -23.78
CA LEU A 222 -6.43 1.47 -24.21
C LEU A 222 -5.49 0.67 -25.09
N TYR A 223 -5.66 -0.65 -25.10
CA TYR A 223 -4.80 -1.59 -25.80
C TYR A 223 -5.62 -2.45 -26.75
N VAL A 224 -4.98 -2.85 -27.86
CA VAL A 224 -5.50 -3.84 -28.80
C VAL A 224 -4.47 -4.98 -28.86
N PRO A 225 -4.88 -6.25 -28.68
CA PRO A 225 -4.00 -7.41 -28.82
C PRO A 225 -3.28 -7.41 -30.18
N LEU A 226 -2.02 -7.87 -30.21
CA LEU A 226 -1.25 -7.98 -31.47
C LEU A 226 -1.71 -9.14 -32.37
N SER A 227 -2.42 -10.11 -31.79
CA SER A 227 -2.90 -11.33 -32.45
C SER A 227 -4.12 -11.11 -33.35
N ASP A 228 -4.67 -9.90 -33.40
CA ASP A 228 -5.92 -9.61 -34.11
C ASP A 228 -5.72 -8.60 -35.26
N GLU A 229 -5.98 -9.05 -36.49
CA GLU A 229 -5.87 -8.26 -37.73
C GLU A 229 -7.05 -7.31 -37.99
N GLY A 230 -7.86 -6.97 -36.98
CA GLY A 230 -8.77 -5.82 -37.05
C GLY A 230 -10.13 -5.94 -36.37
N GLY A 231 -10.36 -6.96 -35.54
CA GLY A 231 -11.66 -7.22 -34.89
C GLY A 231 -11.75 -6.90 -33.40
N ALA A 232 -10.65 -6.99 -32.64
CA ALA A 232 -10.67 -6.84 -31.19
C ALA A 232 -11.07 -5.44 -30.72
N ALA A 233 -11.99 -5.40 -29.75
CA ALA A 233 -12.35 -4.19 -29.05
C ALA A 233 -11.17 -3.68 -28.21
N ALA A 234 -10.93 -2.37 -28.23
CA ALA A 234 -9.92 -1.75 -27.39
C ALA A 234 -10.27 -1.95 -25.90
N CYS A 235 -9.34 -2.47 -25.11
CA CYS A 235 -9.55 -2.82 -23.70
C CYS A 235 -8.52 -2.16 -22.77
N HIS A 236 -8.74 -2.28 -21.46
CA HIS A 236 -7.75 -1.85 -20.46
C HIS A 236 -6.65 -2.90 -20.32
N VAL A 237 -5.52 -2.51 -19.72
CA VAL A 237 -4.34 -3.38 -19.58
C VAL A 237 -4.66 -4.66 -18.82
N GLU A 238 -5.53 -4.60 -17.81
CA GLU A 238 -5.89 -5.75 -16.99
C GLU A 238 -6.75 -6.75 -17.77
N THR A 239 -7.65 -6.28 -18.63
CA THR A 239 -8.44 -7.14 -19.53
C THR A 239 -7.54 -7.80 -20.57
N LEU A 240 -6.62 -7.05 -21.18
CA LEU A 240 -5.64 -7.58 -22.13
C LEU A 240 -4.84 -8.72 -21.49
N VAL A 241 -4.32 -8.52 -20.28
CA VAL A 241 -3.54 -9.55 -19.58
C VAL A 241 -4.40 -10.77 -19.26
N LEU A 242 -5.67 -10.59 -18.83
CA LEU A 242 -6.58 -11.72 -18.59
C LEU A 242 -6.84 -12.54 -19.85
N GLU A 243 -7.05 -11.89 -21.00
CA GLU A 243 -7.24 -12.54 -22.29
C GLU A 243 -5.98 -13.32 -22.71
N GLU A 244 -4.79 -12.75 -22.52
CA GLU A 244 -3.53 -13.42 -22.78
C GLU A 244 -3.37 -14.69 -21.92
N TYR A 245 -3.62 -14.60 -20.61
CA TYR A 245 -3.57 -15.78 -19.73
C TYR A 245 -4.61 -16.83 -20.13
N ALA A 246 -5.82 -16.42 -20.51
CA ALA A 246 -6.88 -17.32 -20.97
C ALA A 246 -6.54 -18.00 -22.30
N ALA A 247 -5.80 -17.33 -23.19
CA ALA A 247 -5.32 -17.92 -24.45
C ALA A 247 -4.16 -18.91 -24.24
N CYS A 248 -3.34 -18.70 -23.22
CA CYS A 248 -2.14 -19.51 -22.96
C CYS A 248 -2.38 -20.78 -22.14
N GLY A 249 -3.63 -21.14 -21.83
CA GLY A 249 -3.95 -22.33 -21.08
C GLY A 249 -5.40 -22.34 -20.58
N SER A 250 -5.72 -23.20 -19.62
CA SER A 250 -7.06 -23.23 -19.00
C SER A 250 -7.19 -22.27 -17.81
N TRP A 251 -6.61 -21.07 -17.92
CA TRP A 251 -6.66 -20.08 -16.86
C TRP A 251 -8.01 -19.37 -16.83
N ARG A 252 -8.51 -19.12 -15.62
CA ARG A 252 -9.61 -18.19 -15.36
C ARG A 252 -9.10 -17.13 -14.40
N GLY A 253 -9.49 -15.89 -14.62
CA GLY A 253 -9.08 -14.79 -13.77
C GLY A 253 -10.14 -13.71 -13.68
N MET A 254 -9.99 -12.86 -12.67
CA MET A 254 -10.79 -11.67 -12.50
C MET A 254 -9.87 -10.53 -12.08
N HIS A 255 -10.17 -9.32 -12.56
CA HIS A 255 -9.49 -8.13 -12.09
C HIS A 255 -10.19 -7.62 -10.84
N ALA A 256 -9.53 -7.71 -9.69
CA ALA A 256 -10.12 -7.33 -8.41
C ALA A 256 -9.22 -6.52 -7.48
N GLU A 257 -8.01 -6.15 -7.91
CA GLU A 257 -7.00 -5.48 -7.07
C GLU A 257 -6.91 -6.12 -5.67
N THR A 258 -7.09 -5.35 -4.59
CA THR A 258 -7.11 -5.83 -3.20
C THR A 258 -8.46 -6.43 -2.77
N GLY A 259 -9.50 -6.30 -3.58
CA GLY A 259 -10.89 -6.60 -3.22
C GLY A 259 -11.12 -8.07 -2.84
N VAL A 260 -10.48 -9.01 -3.52
CA VAL A 260 -10.58 -10.44 -3.17
C VAL A 260 -9.95 -10.70 -1.80
N HIS A 261 -8.75 -10.19 -1.56
CA HIS A 261 -8.06 -10.37 -0.28
C HIS A 261 -8.81 -9.73 0.89
N SER A 262 -9.33 -8.51 0.69
CA SER A 262 -10.12 -7.83 1.72
C SER A 262 -11.43 -8.54 2.02
N ALA A 263 -12.10 -9.09 0.99
CA ALA A 263 -13.34 -9.84 1.19
C ALA A 263 -13.09 -11.17 1.91
N LEU A 264 -12.05 -11.92 1.50
CA LEU A 264 -11.65 -13.16 2.17
C LEU A 264 -11.28 -12.91 3.63
N PHE A 265 -10.50 -11.87 3.90
CA PHE A 265 -10.20 -11.46 5.27
C PHE A 265 -11.47 -11.18 6.07
N ALA A 266 -12.38 -10.37 5.54
CA ALA A 266 -13.60 -9.99 6.26
C ALA A 266 -14.52 -11.19 6.53
N LEU A 267 -14.67 -12.11 5.58
CA LEU A 267 -15.50 -13.31 5.73
C LEU A 267 -14.86 -14.31 6.72
N LEU A 268 -13.57 -14.63 6.55
CA LEU A 268 -12.88 -15.59 7.41
C LEU A 268 -12.66 -15.08 8.84
N MET A 269 -12.49 -13.76 9.00
CA MET A 269 -12.26 -13.11 10.29
C MET A 269 -13.53 -12.48 10.86
N TRP A 270 -14.71 -12.77 10.29
CA TRP A 270 -15.97 -12.21 10.77
C TRP A 270 -16.17 -12.37 12.28
N PRO A 271 -15.90 -13.56 12.90
CA PRO A 271 -16.04 -13.73 14.34
C PRO A 271 -15.09 -12.85 15.16
N VAL A 272 -13.92 -12.50 14.62
CA VAL A 272 -12.95 -11.62 15.30
C VAL A 272 -13.29 -10.15 15.08
N LEU A 273 -13.75 -9.78 13.88
CA LEU A 273 -14.12 -8.41 13.54
C LEU A 273 -15.33 -7.92 14.32
N PHE A 274 -16.33 -8.78 14.49
CA PHE A 274 -17.63 -8.42 15.08
C PHE A 274 -17.96 -9.16 16.39
N GLY A 275 -17.05 -10.03 16.86
CA GLY A 275 -17.19 -10.69 18.16
C GLY A 275 -16.72 -9.82 19.32
N GLU A 276 -16.20 -10.46 20.36
CA GLU A 276 -15.73 -9.77 21.56
C GLU A 276 -14.58 -8.80 21.25
N GLY A 277 -14.65 -7.61 21.84
CA GLY A 277 -13.65 -6.56 21.68
C GLY A 277 -13.92 -5.38 22.63
N PRO A 278 -13.09 -4.33 22.56
CA PRO A 278 -13.29 -3.13 23.36
C PRO A 278 -14.66 -2.52 23.10
N ARG A 279 -15.30 -1.97 24.13
CA ARG A 279 -16.63 -1.34 24.01
C ARG A 279 -16.60 -0.16 23.04
N GLU A 280 -15.46 0.51 22.96
CA GLU A 280 -15.23 1.70 22.14
C GLU A 280 -15.07 1.36 20.65
N ALA A 281 -14.87 0.07 20.31
CA ALA A 281 -14.75 -0.38 18.92
C ALA A 281 -16.05 -0.15 18.13
N PHE A 282 -17.21 -0.23 18.77
CA PHE A 282 -18.52 0.01 18.16
C PHE A 282 -19.33 1.02 18.99
N THR A 283 -19.40 2.25 18.50
CA THR A 283 -20.16 3.37 19.09
C THR A 283 -21.50 3.63 18.40
N SER A 284 -21.77 3.02 17.24
CA SER A 284 -23.06 3.15 16.55
C SER A 284 -23.45 1.91 15.75
N ARG A 285 -24.76 1.76 15.51
CA ARG A 285 -25.35 0.67 14.70
C ARG A 285 -25.06 0.75 13.19
N PHE A 286 -24.38 1.81 12.73
CA PHE A 286 -24.15 2.07 11.30
C PHE A 286 -22.70 1.78 10.87
N GLN A 287 -21.88 1.29 11.80
CA GLN A 287 -20.50 0.93 11.52
C GLN A 287 -20.40 -0.33 10.67
N GLN A 288 -19.42 -0.33 9.78
CA GLN A 288 -19.12 -1.45 8.86
C GLN A 288 -17.84 -2.19 9.29
N ALA A 289 -17.18 -1.69 10.34
CA ALA A 289 -15.94 -2.19 10.91
C ALA A 289 -15.80 -1.66 12.34
N PRO A 290 -15.04 -2.34 13.20
CA PRO A 290 -14.66 -1.76 14.47
C PRO A 290 -13.71 -0.58 14.23
N HIS A 291 -13.88 0.52 14.98
CA HIS A 291 -13.14 1.77 14.76
C HIS A 291 -11.62 1.60 14.94
N ASP A 292 -11.20 0.61 15.72
CA ASP A 292 -9.81 0.29 15.99
C ASP A 292 -9.12 -0.47 14.84
N LEU A 293 -9.85 -1.00 13.85
CA LEU A 293 -9.32 -1.80 12.74
C LEU A 293 -8.22 -1.09 11.94
N HIS A 294 -8.40 0.21 11.71
CA HIS A 294 -7.48 1.05 10.94
C HIS A 294 -6.69 2.01 11.83
N LEU A 295 -6.50 1.65 13.10
CA LEU A 295 -5.57 2.37 13.95
C LEU A 295 -4.14 1.96 13.65
N ASP A 296 -3.26 2.92 13.88
CA ASP A 296 -1.92 2.93 13.34
C ASP A 296 -0.91 2.21 14.24
N GLY A 297 -1.25 1.97 15.51
CA GLY A 297 -0.43 1.30 16.52
C GLY A 297 -0.73 -0.20 16.68
N GLY A 298 -1.54 -0.80 15.79
CA GLY A 298 -1.91 -2.21 15.87
C GLY A 298 -2.92 -2.52 16.98
N GLU A 299 -3.67 -1.52 17.44
CA GLU A 299 -4.60 -1.57 18.55
C GLU A 299 -5.67 -2.66 18.35
N PHE A 300 -6.20 -2.82 17.12
CA PHE A 300 -7.13 -3.90 16.80
C PHE A 300 -6.56 -5.29 17.12
N ALA A 301 -5.32 -5.54 16.70
CA ALA A 301 -4.66 -6.82 16.91
C ALA A 301 -4.30 -7.02 18.39
N SER A 302 -3.84 -5.97 19.07
CA SER A 302 -3.53 -6.00 20.50
C SER A 302 -4.77 -6.27 21.35
N ALA A 303 -5.89 -5.60 21.06
CA ALA A 303 -7.15 -5.76 21.77
C ALA A 303 -7.81 -7.13 21.57
N ARG A 304 -7.53 -7.79 20.44
CA ARG A 304 -8.09 -9.11 20.08
C ARG A 304 -7.02 -10.19 19.96
N LYS A 305 -5.91 -10.06 20.68
CA LYS A 305 -4.73 -10.94 20.52
C LYS A 305 -5.08 -12.42 20.60
N GLN A 306 -5.88 -12.83 21.59
CA GLN A 306 -6.27 -14.23 21.78
C GLN A 306 -7.25 -14.72 20.69
N PRO A 307 -8.42 -14.08 20.43
CA PRO A 307 -9.31 -14.47 19.34
C PRO A 307 -8.63 -14.48 17.97
N LEU A 308 -7.78 -13.48 17.70
CA LEU A 308 -7.04 -13.37 16.45
C LEU A 308 -6.05 -14.54 16.29
N ALA A 309 -5.25 -14.83 17.32
CA ALA A 309 -4.29 -15.93 17.28
C ALA A 309 -4.99 -17.29 17.17
N GLY A 310 -6.08 -17.50 17.91
CA GLY A 310 -6.88 -18.71 17.85
C GLY A 310 -7.45 -18.93 16.45
N ARG A 311 -8.11 -17.90 15.90
CA ARG A 311 -8.69 -17.99 14.55
C ARG A 311 -7.64 -18.23 13.47
N LEU A 312 -6.49 -17.58 13.55
CA LEU A 312 -5.39 -17.83 12.61
C LEU A 312 -4.82 -19.26 12.75
N ALA A 313 -4.74 -19.80 13.96
CA ALA A 313 -4.30 -21.18 14.17
C ALA A 313 -5.31 -22.20 13.60
N GLU A 314 -6.60 -21.97 13.80
CA GLU A 314 -7.67 -22.78 13.19
C GLU A 314 -7.57 -22.78 11.66
N LEU A 315 -7.46 -21.60 11.05
CA LEU A 315 -7.35 -21.47 9.60
C LEU A 315 -6.11 -22.17 9.04
N ARG A 316 -4.97 -22.09 9.74
CA ARG A 316 -3.74 -22.80 9.32
C ARG A 316 -3.85 -24.33 9.42
N ALA A 317 -4.60 -24.82 10.40
CA ALA A 317 -4.81 -26.26 10.58
C ALA A 317 -5.89 -26.84 9.63
N MET A 318 -6.66 -25.96 8.97
CA MET A 318 -7.82 -26.34 8.18
C MET A 318 -7.42 -26.69 6.73
N PRO A 319 -7.91 -27.82 6.18
CA PRO A 319 -7.76 -28.11 4.75
C PRO A 319 -8.43 -27.03 3.89
N GLY A 320 -7.82 -26.67 2.75
CA GLY A 320 -8.33 -25.60 1.89
C GLY A 320 -9.80 -25.76 1.44
N ALA A 321 -10.26 -27.00 1.23
CA ALA A 321 -11.66 -27.28 0.91
C ALA A 321 -12.63 -26.90 2.03
N GLN A 322 -12.22 -27.05 3.30
CA GLN A 322 -13.01 -26.62 4.45
C GLN A 322 -12.99 -25.09 4.59
N ILE A 323 -11.84 -24.44 4.36
CA ILE A 323 -11.76 -22.96 4.35
C ILE A 323 -12.74 -22.39 3.32
N ALA A 324 -12.80 -23.00 2.13
CA ALA A 324 -13.74 -22.56 1.09
C ALA A 324 -15.20 -22.74 1.49
N ALA A 325 -15.52 -23.85 2.17
CA ALA A 325 -16.85 -24.06 2.72
C ALA A 325 -17.20 -23.00 3.78
N GLU A 326 -16.27 -22.64 4.66
CA GLU A 326 -16.47 -21.55 5.63
C GLU A 326 -16.68 -20.20 4.96
N VAL A 327 -15.92 -19.89 3.90
CA VAL A 327 -16.12 -18.66 3.12
C VAL A 327 -17.52 -18.64 2.51
N LEU A 328 -17.99 -19.76 1.94
CA LEU A 328 -19.32 -19.86 1.36
C LEU A 328 -20.41 -19.69 2.42
N ILE A 329 -20.27 -20.35 3.58
CA ILE A 329 -21.20 -20.22 4.71
C ILE A 329 -21.28 -18.76 5.16
N SER A 330 -20.13 -18.15 5.51
CA SER A 330 -20.05 -16.76 5.93
C SER A 330 -20.61 -15.79 4.88
N HIS A 331 -20.31 -16.03 3.60
CA HIS A 331 -20.84 -15.24 2.51
C HIS A 331 -22.37 -15.33 2.45
N THR A 332 -22.95 -16.54 2.56
CA THR A 332 -24.40 -16.73 2.53
C THR A 332 -25.11 -16.11 3.73
N GLU A 333 -24.55 -16.27 4.93
CA GLU A 333 -25.12 -15.76 6.17
C GLU A 333 -25.10 -14.23 6.23
N HIS A 334 -24.03 -13.60 5.75
CA HIS A 334 -23.83 -12.15 5.89
C HIS A 334 -24.16 -11.35 4.64
N ARG A 335 -24.61 -12.00 3.56
CA ARG A 335 -24.85 -11.35 2.27
C ARG A 335 -25.73 -10.10 2.40
N GLY A 336 -25.26 -8.99 1.85
CA GLY A 336 -25.95 -7.70 1.88
C GLY A 336 -25.67 -6.87 3.14
N THR A 337 -24.99 -7.41 4.14
CA THR A 337 -24.54 -6.65 5.32
C THR A 337 -23.40 -5.72 4.93
N ARG A 338 -23.48 -4.44 5.28
CA ARG A 338 -22.38 -3.50 5.00
C ARG A 338 -21.17 -3.85 5.88
N CYS A 339 -20.07 -4.24 5.26
CA CYS A 339 -18.84 -4.66 5.92
C CYS A 339 -17.62 -4.11 5.17
N VAL A 340 -16.60 -3.67 5.91
CA VAL A 340 -15.33 -3.23 5.34
C VAL A 340 -14.69 -4.31 4.48
N GLY A 341 -14.15 -3.92 3.34
CA GLY A 341 -13.44 -4.85 2.46
C GLY A 341 -14.33 -5.75 1.61
N ILE A 342 -15.66 -5.74 1.81
CA ILE A 342 -16.59 -6.56 1.01
C ILE A 342 -17.37 -5.68 0.02
N SER A 343 -17.36 -6.09 -1.24
CA SER A 343 -18.26 -5.59 -2.27
C SER A 343 -19.12 -6.75 -2.77
N TRP A 344 -20.35 -6.87 -2.28
CA TRP A 344 -21.25 -8.00 -2.59
C TRP A 344 -21.70 -8.10 -4.06
N GLY A 345 -21.51 -7.03 -4.84
CA GLY A 345 -21.81 -7.02 -6.28
C GLY A 345 -20.62 -7.43 -7.16
N ARG A 346 -19.49 -7.77 -6.54
CA ARG A 346 -18.32 -8.34 -7.22
C ARG A 346 -18.49 -9.85 -7.34
#